data_AF-A0A8T3M0C2-F1
#
_entry.id   AF-A0A8T3M0C2-F1
#
_cell.length_a   1.000
_cell.length_b   1.000
_cell.length_c   1.000
_cell.angle_alpha   90.00
_cell.angle_beta   90.00
_cell.angle_gamma   90.00
#
_symmetry.space_group_name_H-M   'P 1'
#
loop_
_entity.id
_entity.type
_entity.pdbx_description
1 polymer ?
#
loop_
_entity_poly.entity_id
_entity_poly.type
_entity_poly.pdbx_seq_one_letter_code
_entity_poly.pdbx_strand_id
1 'polypeptide(L)' 'MLCASCGTENRTGSRFCDNCGAALASACPSCGEPNRSDARFCASCGHAFSTDAPAAA' A
#
# COMPACT_ATOMS: atom_id res chain seq x y z
N MET A 1 8.51 3.31 -6.81
CA MET A 1 8.03 4.08 -5.64
C MET A 1 9.15 4.21 -4.62
N LEU A 2 9.30 5.38 -3.99
CA LEU A 2 10.31 5.59 -2.96
C LEU A 2 9.80 5.12 -1.60
N CYS A 3 10.63 4.39 -0.86
CA CYS A 3 10.33 3.99 0.51
C CYS A 3 10.37 5.21 1.43
N ALA A 4 9.27 5.53 2.10
CA ALA A 4 9.20 6.64 3.04
C ALA A 4 10.12 6.46 4.27
N SER A 5 10.47 5.22 4.62
CA SER A 5 11.33 4.92 5.78
C SER A 5 12.83 5.02 5.51
N CYS A 6 13.29 4.68 4.30
CA CYS A 6 14.73 4.62 4.00
C CYS A 6 15.14 5.27 2.68
N GLY A 7 14.20 5.75 1.87
CA GLY A 7 14.48 6.40 0.59
C GLY A 7 14.84 5.46 -0.57
N THR A 8 14.84 4.14 -0.38
CA THR A 8 15.11 3.20 -1.47
C THR A 8 14.02 3.24 -2.54
N GLU A 9 14.41 3.30 -3.81
CA GLU A 9 13.50 3.12 -4.93
C GLU A 9 13.13 1.64 -5.08
N ASN A 10 11.83 1.36 -5.04
CA ASN A 10 11.27 0.02 -5.15
C ASN A 10 10.36 -0.08 -6.37
N ARG A 11 10.16 -1.31 -6.86
CA ARG A 11 9.26 -1.58 -7.98
C ARG A 11 7.82 -1.14 -7.67
N THR A 12 7.14 -0.60 -8.66
CA THR A 12 5.71 -0.23 -8.51
C THR A 12 4.91 -1.49 -8.23
N GLY A 13 4.19 -1.52 -7.11
CA GLY A 13 3.44 -2.70 -6.64
C GLY A 13 4.18 -3.59 -5.64
N SER A 14 5.44 -3.29 -5.27
CA SER A 14 6.12 -3.98 -4.18
C SER A 14 5.39 -3.78 -2.84
N ARG A 15 5.17 -4.86 -2.08
CA ARG A 15 4.47 -4.81 -0.78
C ARG A 15 5.37 -4.33 0.35
N PHE A 16 6.66 -4.65 0.27
CA PHE A 16 7.69 -4.30 1.25
C PHE A 16 8.91 -3.74 0.54
N CYS A 17 9.71 -2.96 1.26
CA CYS A 17 10.96 -2.40 0.76
C CYS A 17 12.02 -3.50 0.69
N ASP A 18 12.65 -3.63 -0.48
CA ASP A 18 13.70 -4.63 -0.74
C ASP A 18 14.98 -4.39 0.09
N ASN A 19 15.15 -3.16 0.60
CA ASN A 19 16.31 -2.78 1.42
C ASN A 19 16.06 -2.86 2.93
N CYS A 20 14.93 -2.32 3.41
CA CYS A 20 14.68 -2.20 4.86
C CYS A 20 13.50 -3.03 5.38
N GLY A 21 12.72 -3.68 4.50
CA GLY A 21 11.55 -4.47 4.87
C GLY A 21 10.30 -3.65 5.26
N ALA A 22 10.36 -2.31 5.26
CA ALA A 22 9.20 -1.48 5.56
C ALA A 22 8.06 -1.70 4.57
N ALA A 23 6.81 -1.71 5.05
CA ALA A 23 5.64 -1.85 4.19
C ALA A 23 5.53 -0.66 3.23
N LEU A 24 5.43 -0.97 1.94
CA LEU A 24 5.26 -0.01 0.86
C LEU A 24 3.81 0.00 0.36
N ALA A 25 3.14 -1.14 0.42
CA ALA A 25 1.71 -1.24 0.16
C ALA A 25 0.92 -0.83 1.42
N SER A 26 -0.23 -0.18 1.20
CA SER A 26 -1.16 0.14 2.28
C SER A 26 -1.66 -1.13 2.95
N ALA A 27 -1.13 -1.42 4.14
CA ALA A 27 -1.71 -2.41 5.02
C ALA A 27 -3.06 -1.90 5.53
N CYS A 28 -4.03 -2.81 5.62
CA CYS A 28 -5.32 -2.48 6.21
C CYS A 28 -5.12 -1.99 7.64
N PRO A 29 -5.51 -0.75 8.00
CA PRO A 29 -5.34 -0.27 9.36
C PRO A 29 -6.19 -1.04 10.37
N SER A 30 -7.27 -1.70 9.92
CA SER A 30 -8.11 -2.54 10.78
C SER A 30 -7.56 -3.95 11.03
N CYS A 31 -6.84 -4.56 10.09
CA CYS A 31 -6.46 -5.99 10.22
C CYS A 31 -5.02 -6.33 9.80
N GLY A 32 -4.26 -5.38 9.27
CA GLY A 32 -2.89 -5.59 8.82
C GLY A 32 -2.73 -6.28 7.46
N GLU A 33 -3.81 -6.79 6.84
CA GLU A 33 -3.75 -7.39 5.51
C GLU A 33 -3.18 -6.37 4.51
N PRO A 34 -2.06 -6.66 3.83
CA PRO A 34 -1.58 -5.75 2.83
C PRO A 34 -2.53 -5.77 1.63
N ASN A 35 -2.95 -4.61 1.14
CA ASN A 35 -3.85 -4.55 -0.01
C ASN A 35 -3.15 -3.89 -1.19
N ARG A 36 -3.71 -4.08 -2.39
CA ARG A 36 -3.24 -3.35 -3.57
C ARG A 36 -3.32 -1.85 -3.29
N SER A 37 -2.39 -1.09 -3.85
CA SER A 37 -2.37 0.38 -3.70
C SER A 37 -3.66 1.05 -4.23
N ASP A 38 -4.33 0.42 -5.18
CA ASP A 38 -5.61 0.84 -5.76
C ASP A 38 -6.85 0.20 -5.09
N ALA A 39 -6.67 -0.62 -4.04
CA ALA A 39 -7.78 -1.28 -3.37
C ALA A 39 -8.65 -0.26 -2.62
N ARG A 40 -9.95 -0.23 -2.97
CA ARG A 40 -10.95 0.58 -2.26
C ARG A 40 -11.40 -0.05 -0.95
N PHE A 41 -11.29 -1.36 -0.85
CA PHE A 41 -11.68 -2.15 0.33
C PHE A 41 -10.62 -3.21 0.62
N CYS A 42 -10.47 -3.56 1.89
CA CYS A 42 -9.63 -4.67 2.31
C CYS A 42 -10.21 -6.00 1.83
N ALA A 43 -9.41 -6.78 1.11
CA ALA A 43 -9.81 -8.09 0.60
C ALA A 43 -10.04 -9.14 1.71
N SER A 44 -9.52 -8.91 2.91
CA SER A 44 -9.64 -9.83 4.06
C SER A 44 -10.80 -9.45 4.98
N CYS A 45 -10.91 -8.18 5.39
CA CYS A 45 -11.90 -7.74 6.39
C CYS A 45 -12.96 -6.76 5.89
N GLY A 46 -12.88 -6.29 4.64
CA GLY A 46 -13.85 -5.36 4.06
C GLY A 46 -13.70 -3.90 4.50
N HIS A 47 -12.73 -3.55 5.34
CA HIS A 47 -12.46 -2.16 5.73
C HIS A 47 -12.25 -1.27 4.50
N ALA A 48 -12.98 -0.16 4.42
CA ALA A 48 -12.87 0.77 3.30
C ALA A 48 -11.60 1.61 3.44
N PHE A 49 -10.73 1.57 2.44
CA PHE A 49 -9.65 2.54 2.31
C PHE A 49 -10.25 3.81 1.73
N SER A 50 -10.48 4.82 2.57
CA SER A 50 -11.05 6.10 2.15
C SER A 50 -10.32 6.62 0.92
N THR A 51 -11.03 6.63 -0.21
CA THR A 51 -10.54 7.14 -1.49
C THR A 51 -10.93 8.61 -1.60
N ASP A 52 -9.93 9.49 -1.62
CA ASP A 52 -9.91 10.66 -2.49
C ASP A 52 -8.60 10.49 -3.29
N ALA A 53 -8.54 10.36 -4.62
CA ALA A 53 -9.41 10.74 -5.73
C ALA A 53 -9.16 9.75 -6.91
N PRO A 54 -9.97 9.75 -7.98
CA PRO A 54 -9.77 8.86 -9.13
C PRO A 54 -8.55 9.30 -9.95
N ALA A 55 -7.66 8.36 -10.26
CA ALA A 55 -6.72 8.52 -11.37
C ALA A 55 -7.49 8.33 -12.68
N ALA A 56 -7.84 9.43 -13.33
CA ALA A 56 -8.36 9.42 -14.70
C ALA A 56 -7.90 10.70 -15.42
N ALA A 57 -6.81 10.58 -16.17
CA ALA A 57 -6.66 10.98 -17.58
C ALA A 57 -5.21 10.71 -18.03
#